data_AF-A0A2S6HI96-F1
#
_entry.id   AF-A0A2S6HI96-F1
#
_cell.length_a   1.000
_cell.length_b   1.000
_cell.length_c   1.000
_cell.angle_alpha   90.00
_cell.angle_beta   90.00
_cell.angle_gamma   90.00
#
_symmetry.space_group_name_H-M   'P 1'
#
loop_
_entity.id
_entity.type
_entity.pdbx_description
1 polymer ?
#
loop_
_entity_poly.entity_id
_entity_poly.type
_entity_poly.pdbx_seq_one_letter_code
_entity_poly.pdbx_strand_id
1 'polypeptide(L)'
;MIQQVNLYQDILNQGRKKSGINIYLIGLSAIILLLVGFSVFLTWNIKNTETHVQQLLQNLEVERGRVNLIASKIPKQEIDTQLVAEVAQWQITLDELTHAMQLLSGKITDQSPGFSNHFQALSNQSIPDVWLRALYLNGQEQIINIEGSTFKPEKIPYFLQQLQKEPIFNGHTFAKLIMQQSEEIPNQIDFKLSTTLEAPDKKSHVQ
;
A
#
# COMPACT_ATOMS: atom_id res chain seq x y z
N MET A 1 39.52 -61.29 -119.10
CA MET A 1 38.69 -61.70 -117.94
C MET A 1 39.13 -60.86 -116.76
N ILE A 2 38.23 -60.12 -116.13
CA ILE A 2 38.54 -59.15 -115.07
C ILE A 2 38.28 -59.80 -113.72
N GLN A 3 39.30 -59.81 -112.87
CA GLN A 3 39.24 -60.31 -111.50
C GLN A 3 38.95 -59.14 -110.57
N GLN A 4 37.76 -59.14 -109.96
CA GLN A 4 37.39 -58.15 -108.96
C GLN A 4 37.77 -58.71 -107.58
N VAL A 5 38.77 -58.08 -106.94
CA VAL A 5 39.13 -58.36 -105.56
C VAL A 5 38.26 -57.48 -104.67
N ASN A 6 37.34 -58.09 -103.92
CA ASN A 6 36.55 -57.39 -102.93
C ASN A 6 37.33 -57.35 -101.61
N LEU A 7 37.99 -56.22 -101.33
CA LEU A 7 38.73 -55.97 -100.08
C LEU A 7 37.83 -55.42 -98.96
N TYR A 8 36.51 -55.57 -99.05
CA TYR A 8 35.63 -55.10 -97.98
C TYR A 8 35.78 -56.00 -96.74
N GLN A 9 36.61 -55.51 -95.82
CA GLN A 9 37.01 -56.13 -94.57
C GLN A 9 35.93 -55.98 -93.50
N ASP A 10 35.40 -57.11 -93.02
CA ASP A 10 34.41 -57.22 -91.93
C ASP A 10 35.00 -56.93 -90.53
N ILE A 11 36.19 -56.35 -90.45
CA ILE A 11 36.80 -55.86 -89.20
C ILE A 11 36.38 -54.43 -88.83
N LEU A 12 35.65 -53.74 -89.72
CA LEU A 12 35.16 -52.37 -89.50
C LEU A 12 33.73 -52.33 -88.93
N ASN A 13 33.01 -53.46 -88.92
CA ASN A 13 31.74 -53.57 -88.23
C ASN A 13 31.95 -53.79 -86.73
N GLN A 14 32.43 -52.74 -86.06
CA GLN A 14 32.17 -52.58 -84.64
C GLN A 14 30.66 -52.43 -84.48
N GLY A 15 29.99 -53.56 -84.20
CA GLY A 15 28.57 -53.64 -83.96
C GLY A 15 28.16 -52.48 -83.06
N ARG A 16 27.32 -51.59 -83.59
CA ARG A 16 26.81 -50.42 -82.90
C ARG A 16 26.27 -50.88 -81.55
N LYS A 17 27.07 -50.73 -80.49
CA LYS A 17 26.64 -50.92 -79.11
C LYS A 17 25.38 -50.08 -78.99
N LYS A 18 24.22 -50.71 -78.78
CA LYS A 18 22.96 -50.01 -78.54
C LYS A 18 23.27 -48.93 -77.52
N SER A 19 23.19 -47.68 -77.99
CA SER A 19 23.86 -46.56 -77.36
C SER A 19 23.45 -46.47 -75.89
N GLY A 20 24.44 -46.47 -74.99
CA GLY A 20 24.21 -46.28 -73.55
C GLY A 20 23.45 -44.98 -73.22
N ILE A 21 23.25 -44.11 -74.21
CA ILE A 21 22.36 -42.94 -74.16
C ILE A 21 21.00 -43.23 -73.52
N ASN A 22 20.38 -44.39 -73.76
CA ASN A 22 19.10 -44.71 -73.13
C ASN A 22 19.20 -44.84 -71.60
N ILE A 23 20.30 -45.39 -71.06
CA ILE A 23 20.47 -45.53 -69.60
C ILE A 23 20.73 -44.17 -68.94
N TYR A 24 21.48 -43.28 -69.61
CA TYR A 24 21.72 -41.92 -69.13
C TYR A 24 20.44 -41.07 -69.18
N LEU A 25 19.60 -41.24 -70.21
CA LEU A 25 18.30 -40.55 -70.30
C LEU A 25 17.33 -41.00 -69.20
N ILE A 26 17.30 -42.30 -68.87
CA ILE A 26 16.48 -42.82 -67.76
C ILE A 26 17.00 -42.29 -66.42
N GLY A 27 18.31 -42.29 -66.21
CA GLY A 27 18.93 -41.71 -65.01
C GLY A 27 18.64 -40.21 -64.87
N LEU A 28 18.72 -39.46 -65.95
CA LEU A 28 18.41 -38.03 -65.98
C LEU A 28 16.93 -37.78 -65.65
N SER A 29 16.01 -38.56 -66.24
CA SER A 29 14.58 -38.49 -65.94
C SER A 29 14.27 -38.80 -64.47
N ALA A 30 14.94 -39.80 -63.88
CA ALA A 30 14.79 -40.13 -62.47
C ALA A 30 15.28 -39.00 -61.54
N ILE A 31 16.41 -38.37 -61.88
CA ILE A 31 16.94 -37.21 -61.14
C ILE A 31 15.98 -36.02 -61.22
N ILE A 32 15.44 -35.74 -62.41
CA ILE A 32 14.45 -34.66 -62.61
C ILE A 32 13.19 -34.93 -61.78
N LEU A 33 12.67 -36.16 -61.80
CA LEU A 33 11.51 -36.54 -61.00
C LEU A 33 11.77 -36.38 -59.49
N LEU A 34 12.95 -36.76 -59.02
CA LEU A 34 13.34 -36.60 -57.62
C LEU A 34 13.42 -35.12 -57.24
N LEU A 35 14.02 -34.27 -58.08
CA LEU A 35 14.07 -32.82 -57.86
C LEU A 35 12.69 -32.18 -57.85
N VAL A 36 11.79 -32.58 -58.74
CA VAL A 36 10.40 -32.09 -58.77
C VAL A 36 9.66 -32.53 -57.51
N GLY A 37 9.77 -33.79 -57.11
CA GLY A 37 9.17 -34.30 -55.88
C GLY A 37 9.68 -33.58 -54.63
N PHE A 38 10.99 -33.33 -54.58
CA PHE A 38 11.61 -32.57 -53.49
C PHE A 38 11.12 -31.12 -53.47
N SER A 39 11.06 -30.45 -54.63
CA SER A 39 10.54 -29.09 -54.74
C SER A 39 9.09 -28.97 -54.27
N VAL A 40 8.22 -29.92 -54.66
CA VAL A 40 6.82 -29.96 -54.21
C VAL A 40 6.76 -30.15 -52.69
N PHE A 41 7.57 -31.06 -52.14
CA PHE A 41 7.65 -31.28 -50.70
C PHE A 41 8.08 -30.02 -49.93
N LEU A 42 9.09 -29.28 -50.41
CA LEU A 42 9.52 -28.03 -49.78
C LEU A 42 8.40 -26.98 -49.80
N THR A 43 7.72 -26.81 -50.94
CA THR A 43 6.64 -25.82 -51.06
C THR A 43 5.46 -26.11 -50.13
N TRP A 44 5.14 -27.39 -49.87
CA TRP A 44 4.11 -27.77 -48.91
C TRP A 44 4.50 -27.41 -47.46
N ASN A 45 5.75 -27.66 -47.06
CA ASN A 45 6.23 -27.32 -45.72
C ASN A 45 6.24 -25.80 -45.47
N ILE A 46 6.63 -25.02 -46.49
CA ILE A 46 6.66 -23.55 -46.42
C ILE A 46 5.23 -22.98 -46.30
N LYS A 47 4.29 -23.51 -47.08
CA LYS A 47 2.90 -23.06 -47.07
C LYS A 47 2.22 -23.31 -45.72
N ASN A 48 2.49 -24.44 -45.07
CA ASN A 48 1.99 -24.69 -43.71
C ASN A 48 2.56 -23.68 -42.70
N THR A 49 3.82 -23.28 -42.83
CA THR A 49 4.44 -22.29 -41.94
C THR A 49 3.83 -20.89 -42.11
N GLU A 50 3.56 -20.47 -43.34
CA GLU A 50 2.89 -19.17 -43.61
C GLU A 50 1.49 -19.10 -43.00
N THR A 51 0.73 -20.21 -43.01
CA THR A 51 -0.62 -20.24 -42.44
C THR A 51 -0.61 -20.01 -40.92
N HIS A 52 0.39 -20.50 -40.20
CA HIS A 52 0.52 -20.26 -38.77
C HIS A 52 0.83 -18.80 -38.46
N VAL A 53 1.71 -18.15 -39.24
CA VAL A 53 2.03 -16.73 -39.06
C VAL A 53 0.80 -15.86 -39.34
N GLN A 54 0.05 -16.16 -40.41
CA GLN A 54 -1.18 -15.40 -40.73
C GLN A 54 -2.26 -15.57 -39.65
N GLN A 55 -2.42 -16.76 -39.08
CA GLN A 55 -3.35 -17.00 -37.97
C GLN A 55 -2.94 -16.22 -36.72
N LEU A 56 -1.65 -16.18 -36.38
CA LEU A 56 -1.14 -15.41 -35.25
C LEU A 56 -1.37 -13.90 -35.44
N LEU A 57 -1.13 -13.38 -36.64
CA LEU A 57 -1.40 -11.97 -36.97
C LEU A 57 -2.89 -11.64 -36.88
N GLN A 58 -3.77 -12.53 -37.37
CA GLN A 58 -5.21 -12.34 -37.28
C GLN A 58 -5.69 -12.36 -35.82
N ASN A 59 -5.16 -13.25 -34.98
CA ASN A 59 -5.47 -13.29 -33.55
C ASN A 59 -5.00 -12.04 -32.82
N LEU A 60 -3.80 -11.52 -33.14
CA LEU A 60 -3.30 -10.27 -32.58
C LEU A 60 -4.21 -9.09 -32.95
N GLU A 61 -4.70 -9.03 -34.18
CA GLU A 61 -5.59 -7.96 -34.62
C GLU A 61 -6.95 -8.02 -33.92
N VAL A 62 -7.49 -9.21 -33.70
CA VAL A 62 -8.73 -9.41 -32.93
C VAL A 62 -8.55 -8.97 -31.48
N GLU A 63 -7.45 -9.34 -30.84
CA GLU A 63 -7.16 -8.93 -29.45
C GLU A 63 -6.93 -7.42 -29.34
N ARG A 64 -6.23 -6.81 -30.30
CA ARG A 64 -6.11 -5.34 -30.39
C ARG A 64 -7.47 -4.67 -30.56
N GLY A 65 -8.35 -5.23 -31.39
CA GLY A 65 -9.72 -4.77 -31.55
C GLY A 65 -10.52 -4.82 -30.24
N ARG A 66 -10.38 -5.91 -29.47
CA ARG A 66 -11.01 -6.06 -28.14
C ARG A 66 -10.50 -5.02 -27.15
N VAL A 67 -9.19 -4.80 -27.08
CA VAL A 67 -8.58 -3.78 -26.23
C VAL A 67 -9.07 -2.38 -26.64
N ASN A 68 -9.13 -2.07 -27.94
CA ASN A 68 -9.65 -0.79 -28.43
C ASN A 68 -11.13 -0.59 -28.11
N LEU A 69 -11.96 -1.63 -28.19
CA LEU A 69 -13.37 -1.56 -27.79
C LEU A 69 -13.51 -1.31 -26.29
N ILE A 70 -12.69 -1.95 -25.46
CA ILE A 70 -12.67 -1.71 -24.01
C ILE A 70 -12.18 -0.27 -23.73
N ALA A 71 -11.11 0.16 -24.40
CA ALA A 71 -10.58 1.53 -24.27
C ALA A 71 -11.58 2.59 -24.72
N SER A 72 -12.40 2.32 -25.74
CA SER A 72 -13.47 3.23 -26.18
C SER A 72 -14.69 3.26 -25.23
N LYS A 73 -14.89 2.18 -24.45
CA LYS A 73 -15.96 2.07 -23.44
C LYS A 73 -15.56 2.67 -22.10
N ILE A 74 -14.27 2.93 -21.89
CA ILE A 74 -13.78 3.75 -20.79
C ILE A 74 -13.88 5.19 -21.29
N PRO A 75 -14.91 5.96 -20.90
CA PRO A 75 -14.89 7.39 -21.18
C PRO A 75 -13.58 7.91 -20.60
N LYS A 76 -12.80 8.66 -21.40
CA LYS A 76 -11.70 9.45 -20.85
C LYS A 76 -12.32 10.21 -19.69
N GLN A 77 -11.90 9.87 -18.47
CA GLN A 77 -12.30 10.61 -17.29
C GLN A 77 -11.70 11.99 -17.52
N GLU A 78 -12.50 12.90 -18.08
CA GLU A 78 -12.17 14.30 -18.13
C GLU A 78 -12.14 14.71 -16.68
N ILE A 79 -10.92 14.68 -16.13
CA ILE A 79 -10.64 15.24 -14.82
C ILE A 79 -11.08 16.68 -14.95
N ASP A 80 -12.22 16.99 -14.33
CA ASP A 80 -12.77 18.33 -14.35
C ASP A 80 -11.73 19.25 -13.73
N THR A 81 -11.04 19.99 -14.60
CA THR A 81 -9.96 20.89 -14.19
C THR A 81 -10.46 21.95 -13.21
N GLN A 82 -11.77 22.24 -13.20
CA GLN A 82 -12.39 23.13 -12.23
C GLN A 82 -12.48 22.47 -10.85
N LEU A 83 -12.85 21.19 -10.78
CA LEU A 83 -12.91 20.45 -9.53
C LEU A 83 -11.51 20.30 -8.89
N VAL A 84 -10.48 20.07 -9.70
CA VAL A 84 -9.09 20.01 -9.23
C VAL A 84 -8.62 21.37 -8.71
N ALA A 85 -8.97 22.45 -9.40
CA ALA A 85 -8.65 23.81 -8.95
C ALA A 85 -9.37 24.15 -7.64
N GLU A 86 -10.63 23.75 -7.50
CA GLU A 86 -11.42 23.96 -6.28
C GLU A 86 -10.83 23.19 -5.10
N VAL A 87 -10.49 21.91 -5.28
CA VAL A 87 -9.81 21.10 -4.24
C VAL A 87 -8.48 21.74 -3.83
N ALA A 88 -7.68 22.21 -4.79
CA ALA A 88 -6.43 22.88 -4.49
C ALA A 88 -6.63 24.16 -3.67
N GLN A 89 -7.66 24.95 -3.99
CA GLN A 89 -7.99 26.17 -3.25
C GLN A 89 -8.45 25.87 -1.80
N TRP A 90 -9.29 24.86 -1.61
CA TRP A 90 -9.71 24.42 -0.27
C TRP A 90 -8.54 23.87 0.54
N GLN A 91 -7.61 23.14 -0.10
CA GLN A 91 -6.42 22.62 0.55
C GLN A 91 -5.50 23.75 1.04
N ILE A 92 -5.29 24.78 0.24
CA ILE A 92 -4.51 25.97 0.63
C ILE A 92 -5.18 26.68 1.81
N THR A 93 -6.49 26.87 1.74
CA THR A 93 -7.26 27.52 2.83
C THR A 93 -7.13 26.75 4.15
N LEU A 94 -7.21 25.41 4.10
CA LEU A 94 -7.03 24.56 5.27
C LEU A 94 -5.62 24.65 5.83
N ASP A 95 -4.60 24.69 4.97
CA ASP A 95 -3.20 24.78 5.39
C ASP A 95 -2.92 26.13 6.08
N GLU A 96 -3.42 27.23 5.53
CA GLU A 96 -3.30 28.57 6.13
C GLU A 96 -3.97 28.65 7.51
N LEU A 97 -5.19 28.12 7.64
CA LEU A 97 -5.90 28.07 8.92
C LEU A 97 -5.18 27.18 9.94
N THR A 98 -4.68 26.03 9.51
CA THR A 98 -3.95 25.10 10.37
C THR A 98 -2.64 25.73 10.84
N HIS A 99 -1.91 26.41 9.95
CA HIS A 99 -0.67 27.09 10.28
C HIS A 99 -0.93 28.29 11.22
N ALA A 100 -1.99 29.07 11.00
CA ALA A 100 -2.40 30.12 11.92
C ALA A 100 -2.79 29.57 13.31
N MET A 101 -3.52 28.45 13.35
CA MET A 101 -3.84 27.75 14.59
C MET A 101 -2.59 27.21 15.28
N GLN A 102 -1.61 26.70 14.54
CA GLN A 102 -0.33 26.23 15.07
C GLN A 102 0.52 27.38 15.59
N LEU A 103 0.55 28.55 14.94
CA LEU A 103 1.24 29.72 15.47
C LEU A 103 0.57 30.24 16.75
N LEU A 104 -0.77 30.17 16.83
CA LEU A 104 -1.53 30.52 18.03
C LEU A 104 -1.37 29.47 19.14
N SER A 105 -1.25 28.19 18.78
CA SER A 105 -1.13 27.05 19.69
C SER A 105 0.31 26.71 20.07
N GLY A 106 1.29 27.17 19.29
CA GLY A 106 2.72 26.86 19.38
C GLY A 106 3.41 27.44 20.60
N LYS A 107 2.68 28.16 21.46
CA LYS A 107 3.14 28.54 22.79
C LYS A 107 2.55 27.70 23.93
N ILE A 108 1.62 26.79 23.65
CA ILE A 108 0.81 26.12 24.68
C ILE A 108 0.77 24.59 24.50
N THR A 109 0.88 24.07 23.27
CA THR A 109 0.51 22.66 23.00
C THR A 109 1.68 21.65 23.03
N ASP A 110 2.92 22.05 22.77
CA ASP A 110 4.04 21.09 22.60
C ASP A 110 4.71 20.61 23.92
N GLN A 111 4.24 21.05 25.09
CA GLN A 111 4.86 20.68 26.38
C GLN A 111 3.95 19.91 27.35
N SER A 112 2.68 19.68 27.04
CA SER A 112 1.83 18.92 27.97
C SER A 112 1.83 17.44 27.60
N PRO A 113 2.48 16.54 28.38
CA PRO A 113 2.26 15.11 28.22
C PRO A 113 0.76 14.84 28.29
N GLY A 114 0.24 14.06 27.34
CA GLY A 114 -1.19 13.80 27.21
C GLY A 114 -1.84 13.36 28.52
N PHE A 115 -3.06 13.83 28.77
CA PHE A 115 -3.80 13.55 30.00
C PHE A 115 -4.03 12.04 30.24
N SER A 116 -4.02 11.23 29.18
CA SER A 116 -4.25 9.78 29.22
C SER A 116 -3.35 9.03 30.21
N ASN A 117 -2.07 9.39 30.28
CA ASN A 117 -1.12 8.74 31.19
C ASN A 117 -1.44 9.02 32.67
N HIS A 118 -1.95 10.22 32.97
CA HIS A 118 -2.36 10.61 34.32
C HIS A 118 -3.61 9.84 34.76
N PHE A 119 -4.60 9.71 33.87
CA PHE A 119 -5.79 8.90 34.14
C PHE A 119 -5.46 7.42 34.30
N GLN A 120 -4.54 6.88 33.49
CA GLN A 120 -4.10 5.49 33.60
C GLN A 120 -3.43 5.22 34.95
N ALA A 121 -2.53 6.09 35.39
CA ALA A 121 -1.89 5.96 36.71
C ALA A 121 -2.90 6.03 37.87
N LEU A 122 -3.89 6.94 37.80
CA LEU A 122 -4.96 7.01 38.80
C LEU A 122 -5.82 5.74 38.82
N SER A 123 -6.09 5.15 37.65
CA SER A 123 -6.87 3.91 37.56
C SER A 123 -6.14 2.70 38.16
N ASN A 124 -4.82 2.63 37.97
CA ASN A 124 -3.99 1.56 38.54
C ASN A 124 -3.94 1.61 40.07
N GLN A 125 -4.12 2.79 40.67
CA GLN A 125 -4.03 3.02 42.11
C GLN A 125 -5.39 3.26 42.79
N SER A 126 -6.45 2.64 42.26
CA SER A 126 -7.78 2.70 42.88
C SER A 126 -7.78 2.04 44.26
N ILE A 127 -8.09 2.81 45.30
CA ILE A 127 -8.20 2.32 46.69
C ILE A 127 -9.67 2.18 47.08
N PRO A 128 -10.08 1.03 47.66
CA PRO A 128 -11.44 0.87 48.16
C PRO A 128 -11.75 1.91 49.24
N ASP A 129 -13.00 2.40 49.26
CA ASP A 129 -13.52 3.44 50.15
C ASP A 129 -13.05 4.88 49.85
N VAL A 130 -12.34 5.12 48.73
CA VAL A 130 -11.96 6.46 48.24
C VAL A 130 -12.45 6.62 46.80
N TRP A 131 -13.19 7.68 46.49
CA TRP A 131 -13.61 8.00 45.12
C TRP A 131 -13.24 9.42 44.74
N LEU A 132 -12.89 9.60 43.48
CA LEU A 132 -12.53 10.89 42.91
C LEU A 132 -13.78 11.56 42.33
N ARG A 133 -13.94 12.85 42.61
CA ARG A 133 -15.03 13.69 42.11
C ARG A 133 -14.56 14.61 40.98
N ALA A 134 -13.38 15.21 41.14
CA ALA A 134 -12.81 16.09 40.13
C ALA A 134 -11.29 15.98 40.09
N LEU A 135 -10.74 16.14 38.89
CA LEU A 135 -9.32 16.18 38.61
C LEU A 135 -9.04 17.38 37.72
N TYR A 136 -8.18 18.28 38.18
CA TYR A 136 -7.72 19.43 37.42
C TYR A 136 -6.20 19.32 37.22
N LEU A 137 -5.77 19.35 35.96
CA LEU A 137 -4.38 19.24 35.56
C LEU A 137 -4.03 20.49 34.73
N ASN A 138 -3.05 21.26 35.18
CA ASN A 138 -2.44 22.33 34.40
C ASN A 138 -1.01 21.93 34.00
N GLY A 139 -0.84 21.51 32.75
CA GLY A 139 0.45 21.06 32.22
C GLY A 139 1.50 22.17 32.11
N GLN A 140 1.11 23.44 31.96
CA GLN A 140 2.04 24.58 31.87
C GLN A 140 2.63 24.94 33.24
N GLU A 141 1.81 24.88 34.29
CA GLU A 141 2.20 25.28 35.65
C GLU A 141 2.55 24.08 36.54
N GLN A 142 2.51 22.85 36.01
CA GLN A 142 2.71 21.61 36.77
C GLN A 142 1.78 21.48 37.99
N ILE A 143 0.59 22.09 37.90
CA ILE A 143 -0.41 22.10 38.98
C ILE A 143 -1.36 20.94 38.80
N ILE A 144 -1.54 20.16 39.87
CA ILE A 144 -2.48 19.06 39.94
C ILE A 144 -3.38 19.29 41.15
N ASN A 145 -4.69 19.34 40.91
CA ASN A 145 -5.69 19.36 41.96
C ASN A 145 -6.59 18.12 41.84
N ILE A 146 -6.72 17.40 42.94
CA ILE A 146 -7.53 16.19 43.04
C ILE A 146 -8.57 16.44 44.12
N GLU A 147 -9.84 16.28 43.77
CA GLU A 147 -10.95 16.34 44.70
C GLU A 147 -11.64 14.98 44.74
N GLY A 148 -11.99 14.54 45.93
CA GLY A 148 -12.67 13.27 46.14
C GLY A 148 -13.32 13.21 47.50
N SER A 149 -13.87 12.06 47.82
CA SER A 149 -14.48 11.83 49.11
C SER A 149 -14.20 10.42 49.62
N THR A 150 -14.36 10.23 50.93
CA THR A 150 -14.20 8.94 51.60
C THR A 150 -15.09 8.85 52.84
N PHE A 151 -15.51 7.63 53.19
CA PHE A 151 -16.12 7.33 54.49
C PHE A 151 -15.08 6.97 55.56
N LYS A 152 -13.81 6.74 55.17
CA LYS A 152 -12.73 6.30 56.04
C LYS A 152 -11.53 7.25 55.92
N PRO A 153 -11.48 8.33 56.71
CA PRO A 153 -10.41 9.34 56.60
C PRO A 153 -9.00 8.76 56.81
N GLU A 154 -8.87 7.68 57.57
CA GLU A 154 -7.63 6.91 57.76
C GLU A 154 -7.02 6.36 56.46
N LYS A 155 -7.80 6.25 55.37
CA LYS A 155 -7.33 5.79 54.06
C LYS A 155 -6.70 6.89 53.21
N ILE A 156 -6.91 8.16 53.53
CA ILE A 156 -6.39 9.30 52.76
C ILE A 156 -4.84 9.32 52.74
N PRO A 157 -4.13 9.17 53.88
CA PRO A 157 -2.66 9.14 53.87
C PRO A 157 -2.10 7.97 53.07
N TYR A 158 -2.77 6.82 53.13
CA TYR A 158 -2.40 5.63 52.34
C TYR A 158 -2.58 5.88 50.83
N PHE A 159 -3.69 6.52 50.44
CA PHE A 159 -3.92 6.96 49.07
C PHE A 159 -2.85 7.92 48.56
N LEU A 160 -2.48 8.91 49.37
CA LEU A 160 -1.41 9.86 49.02
C LEU A 160 -0.06 9.17 48.79
N GLN A 161 0.32 8.24 49.68
CA GLN A 161 1.56 7.48 49.53
C GLN A 161 1.58 6.63 48.27
N GLN A 162 0.44 6.05 47.91
CA GLN A 162 0.34 5.20 46.74
C GLN A 162 0.41 6.02 45.44
N LEU A 163 -0.22 7.20 45.43
CA LEU A 163 -0.16 8.13 44.32
C LEU A 163 1.26 8.67 44.08
N GLN A 164 2.04 8.89 45.15
CA GLN A 164 3.44 9.32 45.06
C GLN A 164 4.40 8.24 44.51
N LYS A 165 4.00 6.97 44.46
CA LYS A 165 4.86 5.90 43.89
C LYS A 165 4.81 5.86 42.36
N GLU A 166 3.80 6.47 41.75
CA GLU A 166 3.61 6.45 40.31
C GLU A 166 4.61 7.40 39.62
N PRO A 167 5.33 6.94 38.59
CA PRO A 167 6.36 7.73 37.92
C PRO A 167 5.84 8.99 37.25
N ILE A 168 4.56 9.02 36.88
CA ILE A 168 3.92 10.20 36.28
C ILE A 168 3.68 11.33 37.30
N PHE A 169 3.62 11.00 38.60
CA PHE A 169 3.46 11.97 39.68
C PHE A 169 4.78 12.24 40.42
N ASN A 170 5.86 11.53 40.08
CA ASN A 170 7.19 11.78 40.63
C ASN A 170 7.70 13.17 40.22
N GLY A 171 7.94 14.03 41.22
CA GLY A 171 8.29 15.45 41.03
C GLY A 171 7.15 16.42 41.38
N HIS A 172 5.90 15.94 41.44
CA HIS A 172 4.75 16.71 41.92
C HIS A 172 4.51 16.41 43.40
N THR A 173 4.97 17.30 44.28
CA THR A 173 4.68 17.19 45.72
C THR A 173 3.33 17.82 46.01
N PHE A 174 2.38 17.05 46.52
CA PHE A 174 1.13 17.60 47.03
C PHE A 174 1.41 18.40 48.30
N ALA A 175 1.34 19.72 48.19
CA ALA A 175 1.69 20.65 49.25
C ALA A 175 0.55 20.92 50.23
N LYS A 176 -0.71 20.68 49.82
CA LYS A 176 -1.89 20.99 50.63
C LYS A 176 -2.93 19.89 50.55
N LEU A 177 -3.36 19.42 51.72
CA LEU A 177 -4.52 18.55 51.91
C LEU A 177 -5.56 19.31 52.76
N ILE A 178 -6.76 19.46 52.23
CA ILE A 178 -7.92 20.01 52.94
C ILE A 178 -8.91 18.87 53.11
N MET A 179 -9.40 18.67 54.33
CA MET A 179 -10.45 17.70 54.64
C MET A 179 -11.61 18.44 55.29
N GLN A 180 -12.82 18.25 54.76
CA GLN A 180 -14.05 18.86 55.26
C GLN A 180 -15.14 17.79 55.32
N GLN A 181 -16.00 17.86 56.33
CA GLN A 181 -17.16 16.99 56.37
C GLN A 181 -18.13 17.40 55.26
N SER A 182 -18.63 16.43 54.50
CA SER A 182 -19.58 16.68 53.43
C SER A 182 -20.85 17.31 53.99
N GLU A 183 -21.33 18.38 53.36
CA GLU A 183 -22.62 19.00 53.71
C GLU A 183 -23.81 18.17 53.19
N GLU A 184 -23.57 17.33 52.18
CA GLU A 184 -24.62 16.58 51.49
C GLU A 184 -24.85 15.18 52.07
N ILE A 185 -23.79 14.49 52.54
CA ILE A 185 -23.87 13.10 53.00
C ILE A 185 -23.28 12.97 54.41
N PRO A 186 -24.05 12.48 55.40
CA PRO A 186 -23.55 12.24 56.76
C PRO A 186 -22.44 11.19 56.77
N ASN A 187 -21.42 11.42 57.60
CA ASN A 187 -20.21 10.58 57.74
C ASN A 187 -19.29 10.50 56.50
N GLN A 188 -19.52 11.29 55.45
CA GLN A 188 -18.60 11.44 54.34
C GLN A 188 -17.62 12.60 54.61
N ILE A 189 -16.35 12.39 54.31
CA ILE A 189 -15.33 13.44 54.32
C ILE A 189 -14.89 13.71 52.88
N ASP A 190 -15.03 14.97 52.48
CA ASP A 190 -14.50 15.49 51.24
C ASP A 190 -13.05 15.90 51.45
N PHE A 191 -12.19 15.53 50.49
CA PHE A 191 -10.81 15.92 50.49
C PHE A 191 -10.44 16.65 49.19
N LYS A 192 -9.56 17.64 49.34
CA LYS A 192 -8.93 18.35 48.23
C LYS A 192 -7.43 18.32 48.41
N LEU A 193 -6.74 17.87 47.38
CA LEU A 193 -5.30 17.71 47.33
C LEU A 193 -4.75 18.61 46.21
N SER A 194 -3.77 19.46 46.53
CA SER A 194 -3.20 20.44 45.60
C SER A 194 -1.68 20.39 45.63
N THR A 195 -1.03 20.47 44.46
CA THR A 195 0.44 20.58 44.34
C THR A 195 0.97 21.99 44.56
N THR A 196 0.10 22.99 44.48
CA THR A 196 0.41 24.38 44.83
C THR A 196 -0.11 24.71 46.24
N LEU A 197 0.60 25.60 46.95
CA LEU A 197 0.11 26.16 48.23
C LEU A 197 -1.09 27.08 48.01
N GLU A 198 -1.24 27.62 46.80
CA GLU A 198 -2.30 28.55 46.44
C GLU A 198 -3.45 27.77 45.80
N ALA A 199 -4.47 27.44 46.60
CA ALA A 199 -5.68 26.86 46.06
C ALA A 199 -6.20 27.81 44.96
N PRO A 200 -6.49 27.35 43.73
CA PRO A 200 -7.17 28.19 42.77
C PRO A 200 -8.51 28.51 43.41
N ASP A 201 -8.62 29.77 43.84
CA ASP A 201 -9.80 30.30 44.48
C ASP A 201 -10.96 30.04 43.54
N LYS A 202 -12.00 29.38 44.06
CA LYS A 202 -13.23 29.14 43.33
C LYS A 202 -13.81 30.54 43.10
N LYS A 203 -13.45 31.17 41.98
CA LYS A 203 -14.09 32.41 41.53
C LYS A 203 -15.57 32.08 41.40
N SER A 204 -16.32 32.46 42.43
CA SER A 204 -17.76 32.59 42.41
C SER A 204 -18.11 33.52 41.27
N HIS A 205 -18.38 32.97 40.09
CA HIS A 205 -19.14 33.67 39.08
C HIS A 205 -20.58 33.72 39.57
N VAL A 206 -20.85 34.71 40.42
CA VAL A 206 -22.18 35.27 40.61
C VAL A 206 -22.11 36.69 40.07
N GLN A 207 -22.69 36.89 38.89
CA GLN A 207 -23.41 38.10 38.55
C GLN A 207 -24.44 37.78 37.48
#